data_AF-A0A1V5NCV8-F1
#
_entry.id   AF-A0A1V5NCV8-F1
#
_cell.length_a   1.000
_cell.length_b   1.000
_cell.length_c   1.000
_cell.angle_alpha   90.00
_cell.angle_beta   90.00
_cell.angle_gamma   90.00
#
_symmetry.space_group_name_H-M   'P 1'
#
loop_
_entity.id
_entity.type
_entity.pdbx_description
1 polymer ?
#
loop_
_entity_poly.entity_id
_entity_poly.type
_entity_poly.pdbx_seq_one_letter_code
_entity_poly.pdbx_strand_id
1 'polypeptide(L)'
;MDVLARAAERLTELTGEQIIPLENDIGKAAVKHLSQFQTRFAPLGGKLSSLGISGEDKIQSINKDIADILFTDGSDVYKLFGGVESELCEKLKWAGEIEKSFSHGLDKTLSDLKKHYDEINDMPDCDIPQKLKNDLSDEFEKYKDIISGENFYGHSTDLNSLLTSIKSKVRKAAEQMIGEQKKSIDSLKQELVLIPFWDQFNLQEQNEVISDIENLEIKVESDLHGIRQLIKHDMVIYNKLKEYKQKIISEGQTRHVKKLETEREKAKKQGKQTLTREIKIPASVKSIEQLDDILTQLNKLKNEFAVYSKIEINIKIEG
;
A
#
# COMPACT_ATOMS: atom_id res chain seq x y z
N MET A 1 40.98 24.90 -34.71
CA MET A 1 41.49 24.96 -33.33
C MET A 1 42.50 23.84 -33.15
N ASP A 2 43.67 24.12 -32.58
CA ASP A 2 44.72 23.14 -32.30
C ASP A 2 44.29 22.15 -31.19
N VAL A 3 44.88 20.95 -31.14
CA VAL A 3 44.59 19.89 -30.15
C VAL A 3 44.79 20.40 -28.73
N LEU A 4 45.87 21.14 -28.47
CA LEU A 4 46.17 21.71 -27.15
C LEU A 4 45.13 22.75 -26.73
N ALA A 5 44.69 23.59 -27.67
CA ALA A 5 43.66 24.60 -27.40
C ALA A 5 42.31 23.94 -27.07
N ARG A 6 41.90 22.90 -27.82
CA ARG A 6 40.69 22.13 -27.51
C ARG A 6 40.76 21.42 -26.15
N ALA A 7 41.92 20.84 -25.82
CA ALA A 7 42.12 20.15 -24.55
C ALA A 7 42.01 21.11 -23.36
N ALA A 8 42.68 22.27 -23.46
CA ALA A 8 42.61 23.31 -22.43
C ALA A 8 41.19 23.87 -22.25
N GLU A 9 40.48 24.13 -23.36
CA GLU A 9 39.08 24.59 -23.33
C GLU A 9 38.16 23.57 -22.63
N ARG A 10 38.21 22.29 -23.03
CA ARG A 10 37.38 21.23 -22.43
C ARG A 10 37.67 20.98 -20.95
N LEU A 11 38.94 21.00 -20.55
CA LEU A 11 39.27 20.91 -19.13
C LEU A 11 38.83 22.17 -18.37
N THR A 12 38.89 23.36 -18.99
CA THR A 12 38.36 24.59 -18.40
C THR A 12 36.85 24.47 -18.20
N GLU A 13 36.10 23.93 -19.18
CA GLU A 13 34.67 23.66 -19.04
C GLU A 13 34.36 22.67 -17.91
N LEU A 14 35.14 21.59 -17.78
CA LEU A 14 34.93 20.55 -16.78
C LEU A 14 35.24 21.02 -15.35
N THR A 15 36.21 21.92 -15.19
CA THR A 15 36.79 22.25 -13.88
C THR A 15 36.45 23.66 -13.42
N GLY A 16 36.07 24.55 -14.35
CA GLY A 16 35.91 25.98 -14.11
C GLY A 16 37.22 26.75 -13.91
N GLU A 17 38.38 26.08 -13.97
CA GLU A 17 39.72 26.68 -13.84
C GLU A 17 40.28 27.00 -15.24
N GLN A 18 40.74 28.24 -15.47
CA GLN A 18 41.33 28.62 -16.74
C GLN A 18 42.66 27.90 -16.96
N ILE A 19 42.77 27.11 -18.03
CA ILE A 19 43.97 26.30 -18.33
C ILE A 19 44.71 26.88 -19.54
N ILE A 20 46.03 26.99 -19.40
CA ILE A 20 46.93 27.44 -20.47
C ILE A 20 47.09 26.29 -21.49
N PRO A 21 47.01 26.53 -22.82
CA PRO A 21 47.08 25.49 -23.84
C PRO A 21 48.52 25.01 -24.11
N LEU A 22 49.18 24.53 -23.06
CA LEU A 22 50.51 23.92 -23.08
C LEU A 22 50.42 22.51 -22.50
N GLU A 23 51.15 21.55 -23.08
CA GLU A 23 51.09 20.14 -22.68
C GLU A 23 51.30 19.93 -21.18
N ASN A 24 52.27 20.61 -20.58
CA ASN A 24 52.58 20.50 -19.15
C ASN A 24 51.48 21.07 -18.25
N ASP A 25 50.89 22.21 -18.62
CA ASP A 25 49.82 22.84 -17.86
C ASP A 25 48.52 22.02 -17.94
N ILE A 26 48.21 21.49 -19.13
CA ILE A 26 47.10 20.56 -19.36
C ILE A 26 47.28 19.27 -18.54
N GLY A 27 48.47 18.66 -18.59
CA GLY A 27 48.80 17.45 -17.84
C GLY A 27 48.64 17.63 -16.33
N LYS A 28 49.23 18.70 -15.77
CA LYS A 28 49.12 19.03 -14.34
C LYS A 28 47.69 19.29 -13.91
N ALA A 29 46.93 20.07 -14.69
CA ALA A 29 45.53 20.35 -14.40
C ALA A 29 44.70 19.07 -14.43
N ALA A 30 44.88 18.23 -15.45
CA ALA A 30 44.19 16.95 -15.57
C ALA A 30 44.48 16.04 -14.37
N VAL A 31 45.75 15.82 -14.00
CA VAL A 31 46.11 14.96 -12.85
C VAL A 31 45.47 15.46 -11.55
N LYS A 32 45.54 16.77 -11.29
CA LYS A 32 44.92 17.40 -10.11
C LYS A 32 43.42 17.15 -10.05
N HIS A 33 42.69 17.42 -11.13
CA HIS A 33 41.23 17.38 -11.14
C HIS A 33 40.66 15.97 -11.30
N LEU A 34 41.31 15.11 -12.10
CA LEU A 34 40.89 13.71 -12.26
C LEU A 34 41.01 12.94 -10.95
N SER A 35 42.02 13.22 -10.11
CA SER A 35 42.13 12.65 -8.76
C SER A 35 40.92 13.02 -7.87
N GLN A 36 40.42 14.25 -7.99
CA GLN A 36 39.23 14.70 -7.27
C GLN A 36 37.96 14.05 -7.83
N PHE A 37 37.84 13.95 -9.16
CA PHE A 37 36.73 13.26 -9.82
C PHE A 37 36.66 11.79 -9.45
N GLN A 38 37.79 11.09 -9.34
CA GLN A 38 37.83 9.69 -8.91
C GLN A 38 37.16 9.51 -7.53
N THR A 39 37.48 10.40 -6.59
CA THR A 39 36.89 10.35 -5.24
C THR A 39 35.38 10.66 -5.27
N ARG A 40 34.98 11.67 -6.05
CA ARG A 40 33.57 12.10 -6.16
C ARG A 40 32.69 11.10 -6.91
N PHE A 41 33.23 10.44 -7.93
CA PHE A 41 32.48 9.53 -8.79
C PHE A 41 32.48 8.08 -8.29
N ALA A 42 33.40 7.71 -7.40
CA ALA A 42 33.45 6.39 -6.77
C ALA A 42 32.09 5.87 -6.26
N PRO A 43 31.28 6.64 -5.51
CA PRO A 43 30.00 6.13 -4.99
C PRO A 43 28.87 6.08 -6.03
N LEU A 44 29.03 6.69 -7.22
CA LEU A 44 27.92 6.86 -8.16
C LEU A 44 27.43 5.54 -8.73
N GLY A 45 28.32 4.61 -9.07
CA GLY A 45 27.92 3.32 -9.66
C GLY A 45 26.97 2.55 -8.75
N GLY A 46 27.33 2.41 -7.46
CA GLY A 46 26.48 1.75 -6.47
C GLY A 46 25.16 2.48 -6.22
N LYS A 47 25.16 3.82 -6.24
CA LYS A 47 23.92 4.61 -6.13
C LYS A 47 22.98 4.43 -7.33
N LEU A 48 23.52 4.41 -8.55
CA LEU A 48 22.70 4.19 -9.75
C LEU A 48 22.08 2.79 -9.72
N SER A 49 22.89 1.78 -9.39
CA SER A 49 22.47 0.38 -9.26
C SER A 49 21.37 0.19 -8.20
N SER A 50 21.51 0.79 -7.02
CA SER A 50 20.47 0.70 -5.96
C SER A 50 19.16 1.42 -6.34
N LEU A 51 19.25 2.46 -7.17
CA LEU A 51 18.10 3.18 -7.70
C LEU A 51 17.49 2.50 -8.94
N GLY A 52 18.08 1.40 -9.44
CA GLY A 52 17.62 0.73 -10.66
C GLY A 52 17.88 1.52 -11.94
N ILE A 53 18.85 2.44 -11.92
CA ILE A 53 19.22 3.30 -13.06
C ILE A 53 20.44 2.69 -13.76
N SER A 54 20.39 2.65 -15.09
CA SER A 54 21.52 2.18 -15.90
C SER A 54 22.67 3.18 -15.87
N GLY A 55 23.91 2.69 -15.80
CA GLY A 55 25.10 3.55 -15.82
C GLY A 55 26.24 3.11 -14.91
N GLU A 56 26.08 2.02 -14.16
CA GLU A 56 27.15 1.46 -13.32
C GLU A 56 28.42 1.16 -14.15
N ASP A 57 28.28 0.44 -15.27
CA ASP A 57 29.40 0.12 -16.16
C ASP A 57 30.09 1.37 -16.73
N LYS A 58 29.31 2.43 -17.00
CA LYS A 58 29.82 3.72 -17.49
C LYS A 58 30.66 4.41 -16.41
N ILE A 59 30.20 4.40 -15.15
CA ILE A 59 30.98 4.91 -14.02
C ILE A 59 32.26 4.08 -13.78
N GLN A 60 32.17 2.75 -13.90
CA GLN A 60 33.35 1.88 -13.77
C GLN A 60 34.37 2.17 -14.88
N SER A 61 33.93 2.33 -16.13
CA SER A 61 34.78 2.77 -17.24
C SER A 61 35.42 4.12 -16.96
N ILE A 62 34.68 5.10 -16.45
CA ILE A 62 35.23 6.43 -16.12
C ILE A 62 36.33 6.32 -15.06
N ASN A 63 36.10 5.57 -13.99
CA ASN A 63 37.09 5.41 -12.92
C ASN A 63 38.36 4.68 -13.41
N LYS A 64 38.20 3.73 -14.35
CA LYS A 64 39.33 3.07 -15.00
C LYS A 64 40.11 4.04 -15.90
N ASP A 65 39.41 4.78 -16.77
CA ASP A 65 40.02 5.78 -17.67
C ASP A 65 40.80 6.83 -16.85
N ILE A 66 40.23 7.28 -15.72
CA ILE A 66 40.91 8.18 -14.77
C ILE A 66 42.18 7.52 -14.20
N ALA A 67 42.09 6.27 -13.71
CA ALA A 67 43.22 5.59 -13.09
C ALA A 67 44.38 5.39 -14.08
N ASP A 68 44.09 5.03 -15.33
CA ASP A 68 45.09 4.83 -16.38
C ASP A 68 45.82 6.15 -16.69
N ILE A 69 45.08 7.28 -16.75
CA ILE A 69 45.68 8.61 -16.95
C ILE A 69 46.57 9.01 -15.77
N LEU A 70 46.09 8.82 -14.53
CA LEU A 70 46.87 9.13 -13.33
C LEU A 70 48.14 8.28 -13.23
N PHE A 71 48.09 7.02 -13.67
CA PHE A 71 49.27 6.14 -13.70
C PHE A 71 50.36 6.63 -14.65
N THR A 72 49.99 7.31 -15.72
CA THR A 72 50.92 7.92 -16.69
C THR A 72 51.31 9.36 -16.34
N ASP A 73 50.99 9.84 -15.14
CA ASP A 73 51.19 11.24 -14.71
C ASP A 73 50.55 12.27 -15.66
N GLY A 74 49.45 11.90 -16.32
CA GLY A 74 48.77 12.78 -17.29
C GLY A 74 49.53 12.95 -18.60
N SER A 75 50.52 12.10 -18.90
CA SER A 75 51.20 12.07 -20.19
C SER A 75 50.18 11.84 -21.31
N ASP A 76 50.30 12.60 -22.40
CA ASP A 76 49.41 12.51 -23.56
C ASP A 76 47.91 12.74 -23.30
N VAL A 77 47.52 13.18 -22.09
CA VAL A 77 46.11 13.45 -21.74
C VAL A 77 45.50 14.53 -22.64
N TYR A 78 46.33 15.45 -23.14
CA TYR A 78 45.92 16.47 -24.10
C TYR A 78 45.40 15.87 -25.42
N LYS A 79 45.83 14.65 -25.80
CA LYS A 79 45.29 13.94 -26.98
C LYS A 79 43.88 13.43 -26.71
N LEU A 80 43.62 12.93 -25.49
CA LEU A 80 42.31 12.42 -25.06
C LEU A 80 41.28 13.54 -24.93
N PHE A 81 41.67 14.69 -24.37
CA PHE A 81 40.79 15.86 -24.27
C PHE A 81 40.75 16.68 -25.57
N GLY A 82 41.83 16.74 -26.34
CA GLY A 82 42.00 17.60 -27.51
C GLY A 82 41.63 16.99 -28.86
N GLY A 83 41.17 15.73 -28.86
CA GLY A 83 40.61 15.05 -30.04
C GLY A 83 39.43 15.82 -30.66
N VAL A 84 39.06 15.53 -31.91
CA VAL A 84 37.89 16.17 -32.54
C VAL A 84 36.64 15.86 -31.72
N GLU A 85 36.46 14.58 -31.39
CA GLU A 85 35.54 14.09 -30.37
C GLU A 85 36.36 13.68 -29.13
N SER A 86 35.78 13.84 -27.94
CA SER A 86 36.40 13.42 -26.69
C SER A 86 35.37 12.68 -25.84
N GLU A 87 35.31 11.36 -26.04
CA GLU A 87 34.43 10.48 -25.26
C GLU A 87 34.68 10.62 -23.76
N LEU A 88 35.95 10.74 -23.36
CA LEU A 88 36.32 10.94 -21.95
C LEU A 88 35.71 12.23 -21.40
N CYS A 89 35.79 13.34 -22.14
CA CYS A 89 35.21 14.61 -21.72
C CYS A 89 33.69 14.48 -21.52
N GLU A 90 32.99 13.88 -22.49
CA GLU A 90 31.53 13.70 -22.41
C GLU A 90 31.12 12.77 -21.26
N LYS A 91 31.86 11.67 -21.05
CA LYS A 91 31.65 10.78 -19.91
C LYS A 91 31.86 11.50 -18.57
N LEU A 92 32.90 12.32 -18.45
CA LEU A 92 33.18 13.10 -17.23
C LEU A 92 32.12 14.17 -16.97
N LYS A 93 31.64 14.87 -18.02
CA LYS A 93 30.52 15.82 -17.92
C LYS A 93 29.26 15.12 -17.41
N TRP A 94 28.92 13.97 -18.00
CA TRP A 94 27.77 13.17 -17.59
C TRP A 94 27.85 12.75 -16.11
N ALA A 95 28.99 12.22 -15.65
CA ALA A 95 29.17 11.86 -14.23
C ALA A 95 29.15 13.10 -13.31
N GLY A 96 29.67 14.23 -13.77
CA GLY A 96 29.63 15.50 -13.07
C GLY A 96 28.22 16.03 -12.84
N GLU A 97 27.35 15.97 -13.85
CA GLU A 97 25.95 16.36 -13.71
C GLU A 97 25.17 15.43 -12.78
N ILE A 98 25.45 14.12 -12.82
CA ILE A 98 24.86 13.17 -11.85
C ILE A 98 25.30 13.51 -10.43
N GLU A 99 26.60 13.66 -10.19
CA GLU A 99 27.11 13.96 -8.85
C GLU A 99 26.52 15.27 -8.31
N LYS A 100 26.47 16.30 -9.15
CA LYS A 100 25.85 17.58 -8.81
C LYS A 100 24.36 17.41 -8.53
N SER A 101 23.60 16.72 -9.38
CA SER A 101 22.16 16.53 -9.13
C SER A 101 21.90 15.76 -7.83
N PHE A 102 22.74 14.76 -7.51
CA PHE A 102 22.67 13.99 -6.27
C PHE A 102 23.05 14.84 -5.05
N SER A 103 24.04 15.73 -5.16
CA SER A 103 24.37 16.65 -4.07
C SER A 103 23.22 17.61 -3.74
N HIS A 104 22.34 17.89 -4.71
CA HIS A 104 21.13 18.69 -4.55
C HIS A 104 19.89 17.86 -4.16
N GLY A 105 20.06 16.58 -3.82
CA GLY A 105 19.01 15.73 -3.24
C GLY A 105 18.19 14.93 -4.24
N LEU A 106 18.56 14.90 -5.53
CA LEU A 106 17.87 14.07 -6.53
C LEU A 106 17.91 12.57 -6.17
N ASP A 107 18.99 12.10 -5.54
CA ASP A 107 19.12 10.71 -5.09
C ASP A 107 18.03 10.31 -4.09
N LYS A 108 17.68 11.21 -3.15
CA LYS A 108 16.58 11.01 -2.20
C LYS A 108 15.23 10.97 -2.91
N THR A 109 14.98 11.90 -3.84
CA THR A 109 13.73 11.92 -4.62
C THR A 109 13.56 10.63 -5.43
N LEU A 110 14.61 10.16 -6.09
CA LEU A 110 14.60 8.90 -6.84
C LEU A 110 14.41 7.69 -5.93
N SER A 111 15.04 7.68 -4.76
CA SER A 111 14.87 6.61 -3.77
C SER A 111 13.42 6.54 -3.26
N ASP A 112 12.82 7.68 -2.95
CA ASP A 112 11.42 7.78 -2.52
C ASP A 112 10.47 7.32 -3.64
N LEU A 113 10.69 7.77 -4.88
CA LEU A 113 9.91 7.36 -6.05
C LEU A 113 9.99 5.85 -6.29
N LYS A 114 11.20 5.29 -6.25
CA LYS A 114 11.42 3.85 -6.38
C LYS A 114 10.67 3.08 -5.30
N LYS A 115 10.78 3.51 -4.04
CA LYS A 115 10.04 2.90 -2.93
C LYS A 115 8.54 2.93 -3.16
N HIS A 116 7.99 4.08 -3.56
CA HIS A 116 6.56 4.19 -3.87
C HIS A 116 6.16 3.28 -5.03
N TYR A 117 6.94 3.26 -6.11
CA TYR A 117 6.69 2.43 -7.27
C TYR A 117 6.71 0.93 -6.91
N ASP A 118 7.74 0.46 -6.21
CA ASP A 118 7.90 -0.94 -5.83
C ASP A 118 6.79 -1.37 -4.84
N GLU A 119 6.57 -0.58 -3.79
CA GLU A 119 5.56 -0.90 -2.77
C GLU A 119 4.13 -0.90 -3.31
N ILE A 120 3.80 0.02 -4.23
CA ILE A 120 2.45 0.07 -4.83
C ILE A 120 2.24 -1.08 -5.80
N ASN A 121 3.24 -1.44 -6.62
CA ASN A 121 3.13 -2.58 -7.53
C ASN A 121 3.02 -3.93 -6.81
N ASP A 122 3.66 -4.07 -5.65
CA ASP A 122 3.60 -5.27 -4.79
C ASP A 122 2.25 -5.40 -4.04
N MET A 123 1.42 -4.35 -4.02
CA MET A 123 0.10 -4.44 -3.37
C MET A 123 -0.80 -5.47 -4.04
N PRO A 124 -1.69 -6.14 -3.29
CA PRO A 124 -2.71 -7.00 -3.86
C PRO A 124 -3.65 -6.22 -4.78
N ASP A 125 -4.10 -6.88 -5.85
CA ASP A 125 -5.08 -6.36 -6.80
C ASP A 125 -6.50 -6.47 -6.21
N CYS A 126 -6.81 -5.61 -5.25
CA CYS A 126 -8.13 -5.49 -4.64
C CYS A 126 -8.59 -4.04 -4.58
N ASP A 127 -9.89 -3.83 -4.76
CA ASP A 127 -10.64 -2.57 -4.62
C ASP A 127 -9.80 -1.26 -4.67
N ILE A 128 -9.52 -0.63 -3.51
CA ILE A 128 -8.75 0.62 -3.43
C ILE A 128 -7.29 0.48 -3.91
N PRO A 129 -6.49 -0.49 -3.44
CA PRO A 129 -5.14 -0.70 -3.98
C PRO A 129 -5.07 -0.82 -5.50
N GLN A 130 -6.00 -1.56 -6.12
CA GLN A 130 -6.09 -1.68 -7.58
C GLN A 130 -6.40 -0.32 -8.23
N LYS A 131 -7.36 0.42 -7.67
CA LYS A 131 -7.70 1.75 -8.15
C LYS A 131 -6.51 2.71 -8.04
N LEU A 132 -5.76 2.67 -6.93
CA LEU A 132 -4.54 3.47 -6.75
C LEU A 132 -3.49 3.14 -7.81
N LYS A 133 -3.26 1.85 -8.13
CA LYS A 133 -2.36 1.45 -9.22
C LYS A 133 -2.80 2.06 -10.56
N ASN A 134 -4.08 1.93 -10.89
CA ASN A 134 -4.63 2.45 -12.15
C ASN A 134 -4.53 3.98 -12.21
N ASP A 135 -4.87 4.66 -11.12
CA ASP A 135 -4.80 6.13 -11.02
C ASP A 135 -3.35 6.64 -11.14
N LEU A 136 -2.34 5.82 -10.86
CA LEU A 136 -0.91 6.16 -10.92
C LEU A 136 -0.19 5.68 -12.17
N SER A 137 -0.89 5.04 -13.12
CA SER A 137 -0.27 4.44 -14.31
C SER A 137 0.56 5.46 -15.09
N ASP A 138 -0.03 6.62 -15.38
CA ASP A 138 0.64 7.68 -16.16
C ASP A 138 1.89 8.22 -15.45
N GLU A 139 1.82 8.43 -14.12
CA GLU A 139 2.99 8.87 -13.35
C GLU A 139 4.10 7.83 -13.30
N PHE A 140 3.75 6.55 -13.22
CA PHE A 140 4.72 5.46 -13.22
C PHE A 140 5.34 5.22 -14.59
N GLU A 141 4.58 5.37 -15.67
CA GLU A 141 5.12 5.37 -17.03
C GLU A 141 6.11 6.53 -17.22
N LYS A 142 5.73 7.77 -16.87
CA LYS A 142 6.63 8.93 -16.96
C LYS A 142 7.88 8.76 -16.09
N TYR A 143 7.75 8.20 -14.88
CA TYR A 143 8.89 7.91 -14.02
C TYR A 143 9.87 6.93 -14.69
N LYS A 144 9.36 5.82 -15.24
CA LYS A 144 10.18 4.82 -15.95
C LYS A 144 10.88 5.40 -17.17
N ASP A 145 10.17 6.21 -17.95
CA ASP A 145 10.73 6.84 -19.14
C ASP A 145 11.90 7.76 -18.78
N ILE A 146 11.75 8.56 -17.71
CA ILE A 146 12.82 9.45 -17.23
C ILE A 146 14.05 8.66 -16.77
N ILE A 147 13.87 7.64 -15.92
CA ILE A 147 15.01 6.89 -15.36
C ILE A 147 15.71 5.98 -16.38
N SER A 148 15.03 5.65 -17.48
CA SER A 148 15.62 4.89 -18.59
C SER A 148 16.43 5.78 -19.53
N GLY A 149 16.24 7.10 -19.48
CA GLY A 149 16.96 8.06 -20.31
C GLY A 149 18.34 8.41 -19.76
N GLU A 150 19.30 8.67 -20.65
CA GLU A 150 20.67 9.04 -20.26
C GLU A 150 20.78 10.37 -19.51
N ASN A 151 19.79 11.27 -19.68
CA ASN A 151 19.74 12.62 -19.12
C ASN A 151 18.76 12.76 -17.93
N PHE A 152 18.47 11.69 -17.19
CA PHE A 152 17.53 11.70 -16.06
C PHE A 152 17.82 12.82 -15.03
N TYR A 153 19.09 13.19 -14.83
CA TYR A 153 19.53 14.26 -13.92
C TYR A 153 18.96 15.64 -14.28
N GLY A 154 18.64 15.87 -15.56
CA GLY A 154 18.00 17.09 -16.05
C GLY A 154 16.51 17.21 -15.65
N HIS A 155 15.89 16.12 -15.19
CA HIS A 155 14.45 16.06 -14.88
C HIS A 155 14.13 16.21 -13.38
N SER A 156 15.01 16.84 -12.61
CA SER A 156 14.85 17.00 -11.15
C SER A 156 13.49 17.64 -10.77
N THR A 157 13.05 18.67 -11.49
CA THR A 157 11.76 19.32 -11.24
C THR A 157 10.58 18.37 -11.52
N ASP A 158 10.60 17.69 -12.66
CA ASP A 158 9.58 16.71 -13.04
C ASP A 158 9.45 15.59 -12.00
N LEU A 159 10.58 15.03 -11.56
CA LEU A 159 10.62 13.94 -10.58
C LEU A 159 10.07 14.38 -9.22
N ASN A 160 10.37 15.59 -8.78
CA ASN A 160 9.79 16.15 -7.54
C ASN A 160 8.27 16.37 -7.66
N SER A 161 7.80 16.83 -8.82
CA SER A 161 6.36 16.98 -9.09
C SER A 161 5.66 15.62 -9.12
N LEU A 162 6.26 14.60 -9.75
CA LEU A 162 5.76 13.22 -9.74
C LEU A 162 5.65 12.69 -8.30
N LEU A 163 6.71 12.84 -7.50
CA LEU A 163 6.72 12.39 -6.12
C LEU A 163 5.62 13.06 -5.28
N THR A 164 5.39 14.35 -5.49
CA THR A 164 4.33 15.10 -4.81
C THR A 164 2.94 14.60 -5.22
N SER A 165 2.71 14.35 -6.52
CA SER A 165 1.46 13.77 -7.03
C SER A 165 1.19 12.39 -6.42
N ILE A 166 2.20 11.51 -6.46
CA ILE A 166 2.13 10.15 -5.90
C ILE A 166 1.80 10.20 -4.42
N LYS A 167 2.52 11.00 -3.62
CA LYS A 167 2.25 11.14 -2.18
C LYS A 167 0.83 11.65 -1.91
N SER A 168 0.30 12.56 -2.74
CA SER A 168 -1.08 13.03 -2.62
C SER A 168 -2.11 11.93 -2.91
N LYS A 169 -1.91 11.15 -3.98
CA LYS A 169 -2.80 10.04 -4.35
C LYS A 169 -2.76 8.91 -3.33
N VAL A 170 -1.57 8.55 -2.84
CA VAL A 170 -1.39 7.60 -1.72
C VAL A 170 -2.16 8.06 -0.49
N ARG A 171 -2.02 9.33 -0.10
CA ARG A 171 -2.73 9.88 1.05
C ARG A 171 -4.24 9.75 0.91
N LYS A 172 -4.79 10.12 -0.26
CA LYS A 172 -6.23 9.98 -0.54
C LYS A 172 -6.70 8.54 -0.48
N ALA A 173 -5.93 7.60 -1.04
CA ALA A 173 -6.25 6.17 -0.98
C ALA A 173 -6.25 5.66 0.46
N ALA A 174 -5.25 6.04 1.28
CA ALA A 174 -5.20 5.69 2.69
C ALA A 174 -6.40 6.24 3.46
N GLU A 175 -6.74 7.51 3.26
CA GLU A 175 -7.93 8.15 3.87
C GLU A 175 -9.23 7.43 3.46
N GLN A 176 -9.33 7.00 2.19
CA GLN A 176 -10.48 6.22 1.71
C GLN A 176 -10.56 4.86 2.41
N MET A 177 -9.44 4.13 2.51
CA MET A 177 -9.40 2.83 3.18
C MET A 177 -9.73 2.92 4.67
N ILE A 178 -9.25 3.96 5.36
CA ILE A 178 -9.63 4.23 6.77
C ILE A 178 -11.15 4.41 6.87
N GLY A 179 -11.74 5.20 5.97
CA GLY A 179 -13.18 5.41 5.93
C GLY A 179 -13.98 4.14 5.63
N GLU A 180 -13.49 3.29 4.73
CA GLU A 180 -14.13 2.02 4.37
C GLU A 180 -14.02 0.97 5.47
N GLN A 181 -12.90 0.89 6.18
CA GLN A 181 -12.78 0.03 7.35
C GLN A 181 -13.82 0.40 8.41
N LYS A 182 -13.95 1.70 8.71
CA LYS A 182 -14.94 2.18 9.68
C LYS A 182 -16.37 1.83 9.26
N LYS A 183 -16.72 2.10 7.99
CA LYS A 183 -18.04 1.72 7.44
C LYS A 183 -18.28 0.22 7.50
N SER A 184 -17.26 -0.58 7.21
CA SER A 184 -17.35 -2.04 7.27
C SER A 184 -17.63 -2.49 8.70
N ILE A 185 -16.88 -1.99 9.69
CA ILE A 185 -17.09 -2.27 11.11
C ILE A 185 -18.53 -1.89 11.54
N ASP A 186 -19.02 -0.72 11.11
CA ASP A 186 -20.39 -0.29 11.39
C ASP A 186 -21.45 -1.21 10.76
N SER A 187 -21.27 -1.60 9.49
CA SER A 187 -22.15 -2.56 8.82
C SER A 187 -22.16 -3.92 9.53
N LEU A 188 -20.99 -4.39 9.96
CA LEU A 188 -20.83 -5.66 10.64
C LEU A 188 -21.51 -5.69 12.00
N LYS A 189 -21.48 -4.57 12.75
CA LYS A 189 -22.27 -4.43 13.99
C LYS A 189 -23.76 -4.57 13.72
N GLN A 190 -24.27 -3.93 12.67
CA GLN A 190 -25.68 -4.04 12.28
C GLN A 190 -26.05 -5.47 11.88
N GLU A 191 -25.17 -6.16 11.14
CA GLU A 191 -25.36 -7.56 10.78
C GLU A 191 -25.39 -8.49 11.99
N LEU A 192 -24.54 -8.27 13.01
CA LEU A 192 -24.48 -9.11 14.21
C LEU A 192 -25.82 -9.15 14.97
N VAL A 193 -26.53 -8.02 15.01
CA VAL A 193 -27.85 -7.94 15.68
C VAL A 193 -28.91 -8.78 14.98
N LEU A 194 -28.73 -9.05 13.68
CA LEU A 194 -29.64 -9.85 12.87
C LEU A 194 -29.33 -11.35 12.92
N ILE A 195 -28.28 -11.77 13.64
CA ILE A 195 -27.88 -13.18 13.71
C ILE A 195 -28.87 -13.98 14.57
N PRO A 196 -29.22 -15.22 14.15
CA PRO A 196 -30.03 -16.10 14.97
C PRO A 196 -29.48 -16.28 16.39
N PHE A 197 -30.39 -16.31 17.37
CA PHE A 197 -30.09 -16.48 18.79
C PHE A 197 -29.33 -15.33 19.46
N TRP A 198 -29.16 -14.18 18.79
CA TRP A 198 -28.62 -12.96 19.42
C TRP A 198 -29.43 -12.52 20.65
N ASP A 199 -30.74 -12.72 20.62
CA ASP A 199 -31.69 -12.46 21.72
C ASP A 199 -31.48 -13.37 22.95
N GLN A 200 -30.67 -14.43 22.83
CA GLN A 200 -30.34 -15.33 23.96
C GLN A 200 -29.23 -14.78 24.87
N PHE A 201 -28.54 -13.72 24.44
CA PHE A 201 -27.53 -13.00 25.21
C PHE A 201 -28.16 -11.80 25.92
N ASN A 202 -27.66 -11.48 27.11
CA ASN A 202 -28.13 -10.30 27.84
C ASN A 202 -27.49 -9.01 27.29
N LEU A 203 -28.01 -7.84 27.70
CA LEU A 203 -27.54 -6.55 27.19
C LEU A 203 -26.03 -6.31 27.43
N GLN A 204 -25.48 -6.77 28.56
CA GLN A 204 -24.06 -6.63 28.85
C GLN A 204 -23.22 -7.47 27.88
N GLU A 205 -23.57 -8.75 27.68
CA GLU A 205 -22.87 -9.65 26.76
C GLU A 205 -22.94 -9.15 25.30
N GLN A 206 -24.10 -8.62 24.90
CA GLN A 206 -24.27 -8.03 23.57
C GLN A 206 -23.37 -6.80 23.39
N ASN A 207 -23.30 -5.92 24.39
CA ASN A 207 -22.44 -4.73 24.36
C ASN A 207 -20.95 -5.10 24.35
N GLU A 208 -20.54 -6.15 25.07
CA GLU A 208 -19.16 -6.65 25.06
C GLU A 208 -18.75 -7.10 23.65
N VAL A 209 -19.58 -7.90 22.98
CA VAL A 209 -19.32 -8.34 21.60
C VAL A 209 -19.26 -7.16 20.63
N ILE A 210 -20.19 -6.22 20.73
CA ILE A 210 -20.19 -5.02 19.88
C ILE A 210 -18.91 -4.20 20.12
N SER A 211 -18.51 -4.00 21.38
CA SER A 211 -17.30 -3.27 21.74
C SER A 211 -16.05 -3.97 21.22
N ASP A 212 -15.97 -5.30 21.28
CA ASP A 212 -14.87 -6.06 20.72
C ASP A 212 -14.71 -5.84 19.21
N ILE A 213 -15.82 -5.74 18.47
CA ILE A 213 -15.80 -5.43 17.03
C ILE A 213 -15.39 -3.99 16.76
N GLU A 214 -15.83 -3.03 17.58
CA GLU A 214 -15.38 -1.63 17.48
C GLU A 214 -13.88 -1.50 17.72
N ASN A 215 -13.33 -2.26 18.66
CA ASN A 215 -11.91 -2.29 18.98
C ASN A 215 -11.04 -2.94 17.87
N LEU A 216 -11.65 -3.49 16.81
CA LEU A 216 -10.92 -3.90 15.62
C LEU A 216 -10.56 -2.71 14.72
N GLU A 217 -11.12 -1.51 14.91
CA GLU A 217 -10.69 -0.32 14.16
C GLU A 217 -9.24 0.04 14.51
N ILE A 218 -8.39 0.18 13.50
CA ILE A 218 -6.99 0.59 13.70
C ILE A 218 -6.77 2.04 13.28
N LYS A 219 -5.98 2.75 14.08
CA LYS A 219 -5.51 4.09 13.72
C LYS A 219 -4.20 3.98 12.98
N VAL A 220 -4.17 4.45 11.74
CA VAL A 220 -2.99 4.45 10.89
C VAL A 220 -2.75 5.84 10.31
N GLU A 221 -1.51 6.10 9.89
CA GLU A 221 -1.20 7.31 9.14
C GLU A 221 -1.70 7.20 7.70
N SER A 222 -1.99 8.36 7.08
CA SER A 222 -2.47 8.42 5.70
C SER A 222 -1.31 8.32 4.69
N ASP A 223 -0.57 7.22 4.74
CA ASP A 223 0.61 6.97 3.91
C ASP A 223 0.67 5.50 3.42
N LEU A 224 1.75 5.14 2.73
CA LEU A 224 1.94 3.76 2.23
C LEU A 224 2.06 2.73 3.35
N HIS A 225 2.62 3.11 4.51
CA HIS A 225 2.71 2.22 5.65
C HIS A 225 1.33 1.91 6.21
N GLY A 226 0.48 2.94 6.37
CA GLY A 226 -0.90 2.80 6.80
C GLY A 226 -1.74 1.94 5.87
N ILE A 227 -1.61 2.11 4.55
CA ILE A 227 -2.28 1.24 3.57
C ILE A 227 -1.90 -0.23 3.80
N ARG A 228 -0.60 -0.54 3.97
CA ARG A 228 -0.17 -1.93 4.24
C ARG A 228 -0.73 -2.49 5.53
N GLN A 229 -0.84 -1.66 6.58
CA GLN A 229 -1.44 -2.09 7.84
C GLN A 229 -2.92 -2.42 7.66
N LEU A 230 -3.67 -1.57 6.95
CA LEU A 230 -5.09 -1.79 6.65
C LEU A 230 -5.31 -3.08 5.86
N ILE A 231 -4.58 -3.27 4.76
CA ILE A 231 -4.66 -4.50 3.93
C ILE A 231 -4.44 -5.76 4.77
N LYS A 232 -3.41 -5.77 5.62
CA LYS A 232 -3.12 -6.92 6.50
C LYS A 232 -4.22 -7.14 7.54
N HIS A 233 -4.81 -6.06 8.03
CA HIS A 233 -5.81 -6.10 9.08
C HIS A 233 -7.21 -6.50 8.58
N ASP A 234 -7.52 -6.31 7.29
CA ASP A 234 -8.79 -6.73 6.71
C ASP A 234 -9.05 -8.24 6.91
N MET A 235 -8.01 -9.07 6.77
CA MET A 235 -8.12 -10.51 7.03
C MET A 235 -8.35 -10.82 8.53
N VAL A 236 -7.77 -10.00 9.42
CA VAL A 236 -7.97 -10.13 10.87
C VAL A 236 -9.42 -9.81 11.23
N ILE A 237 -9.96 -8.71 10.69
CA ILE A 237 -11.36 -8.30 10.84
C ILE A 237 -12.28 -9.44 10.38
N TYR A 238 -12.09 -9.92 9.15
CA TYR A 238 -12.90 -11.00 8.58
C TYR A 238 -12.91 -12.26 9.45
N ASN A 239 -11.75 -12.72 9.89
CA ASN A 239 -11.63 -13.93 10.71
C ASN A 239 -12.28 -13.74 12.09
N LYS A 240 -12.04 -12.60 12.75
CA LYS A 240 -12.65 -12.30 14.06
C LYS A 240 -14.17 -12.31 13.98
N LEU A 241 -14.74 -11.70 12.95
CA LEU A 241 -16.19 -11.69 12.76
C LEU A 241 -16.73 -13.10 12.56
N LYS A 242 -16.08 -13.89 11.71
CA LYS A 242 -16.48 -15.29 11.49
C LYS A 242 -16.50 -16.08 12.80
N GLU A 243 -15.47 -15.90 13.64
CA GLU A 243 -15.40 -16.49 14.98
C GLU A 243 -16.57 -16.04 15.87
N TYR A 244 -16.85 -14.73 15.96
CA TYR A 244 -17.98 -14.22 16.76
C TYR A 244 -19.33 -14.76 16.26
N LYS A 245 -19.58 -14.72 14.94
CA LYS A 245 -20.83 -15.24 14.35
C LYS A 245 -21.04 -16.72 14.72
N GLN A 246 -20.00 -17.54 14.59
CA GLN A 246 -20.06 -18.96 14.95
C GLN A 246 -20.28 -19.19 16.44
N LYS A 247 -19.57 -18.43 17.30
CA LYS A 247 -19.70 -18.51 18.75
C LYS A 247 -21.12 -18.16 19.19
N ILE A 248 -21.65 -17.02 18.73
CA ILE A 248 -23.02 -16.55 19.04
C ILE A 248 -24.05 -17.61 18.67
N ILE A 249 -23.97 -18.16 17.46
CA ILE A 249 -24.95 -19.16 17.00
C ILE A 249 -24.87 -20.43 17.87
N SER A 250 -23.67 -20.95 18.10
CA SER A 250 -23.49 -22.21 18.86
C SER A 250 -23.90 -22.07 20.34
N GLU A 251 -23.47 -21.00 21.01
CA GLU A 251 -23.81 -20.73 22.40
C GLU A 251 -25.28 -20.35 22.55
N GLY A 252 -25.80 -19.51 21.66
CA GLY A 252 -27.19 -19.09 21.64
C GLY A 252 -28.14 -20.28 21.44
N GLN A 253 -27.83 -21.17 20.50
CA GLN A 253 -28.57 -22.42 20.31
C GLN A 253 -28.53 -23.30 21.56
N THR A 254 -27.35 -23.46 22.19
CA THR A 254 -27.19 -24.25 23.42
C THR A 254 -28.02 -23.68 24.57
N ARG A 255 -27.98 -22.36 24.76
CA ARG A 255 -28.77 -21.64 25.77
C ARG A 255 -30.27 -21.80 25.50
N HIS A 256 -30.67 -21.69 24.24
CA HIS A 256 -32.05 -21.88 23.81
C HIS A 256 -32.55 -23.30 24.14
N VAL A 257 -31.82 -24.34 23.72
CA VAL A 257 -32.17 -25.75 24.02
C VAL A 257 -32.26 -25.99 25.53
N LYS A 258 -31.31 -25.49 26.34
CA LYS A 258 -31.35 -25.63 27.81
C LYS A 258 -32.58 -24.96 28.43
N LYS A 259 -32.97 -23.77 27.96
CA LYS A 259 -34.20 -23.09 28.42
C LYS A 259 -35.43 -23.95 28.11
N LEU A 260 -35.54 -24.44 26.88
CA LEU A 260 -36.62 -25.33 26.44
C LEU A 260 -36.68 -26.63 27.27
N GLU A 261 -35.55 -27.28 27.55
CA GLU A 261 -35.51 -28.48 28.41
C GLU A 261 -35.95 -28.18 29.84
N THR A 262 -35.49 -27.06 30.41
CA THR A 262 -35.86 -26.63 31.77
C THR A 262 -37.36 -26.33 31.87
N GLU A 263 -37.92 -25.67 30.87
CA GLU A 263 -39.36 -25.42 30.77
C GLU A 263 -40.16 -26.72 30.66
N ARG A 264 -39.67 -27.69 29.86
CA ARG A 264 -40.28 -29.02 29.74
C ARG A 264 -40.33 -29.73 31.08
N GLU A 265 -39.24 -29.73 31.84
CA GLU A 265 -39.20 -30.37 33.15
C GLU A 265 -40.17 -29.71 34.14
N LYS A 266 -40.26 -28.38 34.14
CA LYS A 266 -41.23 -27.65 34.95
C LYS A 266 -42.67 -27.97 34.56
N ALA A 267 -43.00 -27.99 33.26
CA ALA A 267 -44.33 -28.32 32.77
C ALA A 267 -44.74 -29.77 33.12
N LYS A 268 -43.81 -30.72 33.00
CA LYS A 268 -44.01 -32.11 33.44
C LYS A 268 -44.31 -32.20 34.94
N LYS A 269 -43.57 -31.48 35.78
CA LYS A 269 -43.82 -31.41 37.24
C LYS A 269 -45.18 -30.77 37.57
N GLN A 270 -45.71 -29.92 36.68
CA GLN A 270 -47.02 -29.28 36.81
C GLN A 270 -48.18 -30.04 36.11
N GLY A 271 -47.92 -31.22 35.54
CA GLY A 271 -48.94 -32.05 34.89
C GLY A 271 -49.48 -31.51 33.55
N LYS A 272 -48.88 -30.44 32.98
CA LYS A 272 -49.30 -29.87 31.70
C LYS A 272 -48.60 -30.60 30.54
N GLN A 273 -49.33 -31.45 29.82
CA GLN A 273 -48.79 -32.24 28.69
C GLN A 273 -49.08 -31.65 27.29
N THR A 274 -50.06 -30.74 27.18
CA THR A 274 -50.51 -30.16 25.91
C THR A 274 -50.34 -28.65 25.91
N LEU A 275 -49.64 -28.11 24.92
CA LEU A 275 -49.58 -26.67 24.65
C LEU A 275 -50.63 -26.31 23.61
N THR A 276 -51.59 -25.48 23.98
CA THR A 276 -52.58 -24.91 23.06
C THR A 276 -52.23 -23.46 22.77
N ARG A 277 -52.08 -23.10 21.49
CA ARG A 277 -51.80 -21.73 21.03
C ARG A 277 -52.75 -21.33 19.91
N GLU A 278 -53.16 -20.07 19.93
CA GLU A 278 -53.93 -19.47 18.85
C GLU A 278 -53.04 -18.49 18.08
N ILE A 279 -53.03 -18.60 16.75
CA ILE A 279 -52.29 -17.73 15.84
C ILE A 279 -53.29 -17.05 14.92
N LYS A 280 -53.17 -15.74 14.77
CA LYS A 280 -53.94 -14.95 13.82
C LYS A 280 -53.07 -14.66 12.62
N ILE A 281 -53.51 -15.07 11.44
CA ILE A 281 -52.79 -14.83 10.18
C ILE A 281 -53.73 -14.04 9.26
N PRO A 282 -53.27 -12.94 8.63
CA PRO A 282 -54.09 -12.19 7.69
C PRO A 282 -54.44 -13.02 6.44
N ALA A 283 -55.62 -12.81 5.86
CA ALA A 283 -56.08 -13.50 4.65
C ALA A 283 -55.23 -13.19 3.41
N SER A 284 -54.50 -12.07 3.39
CA SER A 284 -53.56 -11.72 2.33
C SER A 284 -52.33 -11.00 2.89
N VAL A 285 -51.15 -11.32 2.35
CA VAL A 285 -49.87 -10.68 2.68
C VAL A 285 -49.56 -9.65 1.59
N LYS A 286 -49.42 -8.37 1.97
CA LYS A 286 -49.24 -7.25 1.04
C LYS A 286 -47.86 -6.58 1.12
N SER A 287 -47.03 -6.93 2.10
CA SER A 287 -45.66 -6.42 2.22
C SER A 287 -44.68 -7.49 2.73
N ILE A 288 -43.38 -7.22 2.54
CA ILE A 288 -42.29 -8.04 3.08
C ILE A 288 -42.30 -8.00 4.61
N GLU A 289 -42.57 -6.85 5.25
CA GLU A 289 -42.63 -6.79 6.72
C GLU A 289 -43.76 -7.66 7.29
N GLN A 290 -44.91 -7.73 6.60
CA GLN A 290 -46.00 -8.63 6.99
C GLN A 290 -45.60 -10.11 6.88
N LEU A 291 -44.82 -10.46 5.85
CA LEU A 291 -44.31 -11.82 5.70
C LEU A 291 -43.31 -12.17 6.80
N ASP A 292 -42.38 -11.26 7.11
CA ASP A 292 -41.37 -11.44 8.15
C ASP A 292 -41.99 -11.55 9.55
N ASP A 293 -43.05 -10.79 9.84
CA ASP A 293 -43.78 -10.91 11.11
C ASP A 293 -44.45 -12.29 11.26
N ILE A 294 -45.12 -12.77 10.21
CA ILE A 294 -45.72 -14.12 10.20
C ILE A 294 -44.65 -15.20 10.38
N LEU A 295 -43.53 -15.09 9.66
CA LEU A 295 -42.41 -16.03 9.79
C LEU A 295 -41.80 -16.01 11.20
N THR A 296 -41.69 -14.83 11.82
CA THR A 296 -41.21 -14.65 13.19
C THR A 296 -42.15 -15.34 14.18
N GLN A 297 -43.46 -15.15 14.05
CA GLN A 297 -44.47 -15.81 14.90
C GLN A 297 -44.41 -17.33 14.75
N LEU A 298 -44.37 -17.84 13.50
CA LEU A 298 -44.30 -19.28 13.24
C LEU A 298 -43.00 -19.91 13.76
N ASN A 299 -41.87 -19.22 13.61
CA ASN A 299 -40.60 -19.68 14.18
C ASN A 299 -40.62 -19.72 15.70
N LYS A 300 -41.25 -18.73 16.35
CA LYS A 300 -41.44 -18.73 17.80
C LYS A 300 -42.26 -19.94 18.26
N LEU A 301 -43.36 -20.26 17.58
CA LEU A 301 -44.16 -21.44 17.87
C LEU A 301 -43.43 -22.75 17.62
N LYS A 302 -42.68 -22.85 16.51
CA LYS A 302 -41.81 -23.99 16.23
C LYS A 302 -40.83 -24.25 17.39
N ASN A 303 -40.29 -23.19 17.99
CA ASN A 303 -39.40 -23.30 19.15
C ASN A 303 -40.16 -23.75 20.42
N GLU A 304 -41.37 -23.22 20.66
CA GLU A 304 -42.24 -23.67 21.76
C GLU A 304 -42.59 -25.17 21.64
N PHE A 305 -42.72 -25.71 20.42
CA PHE A 305 -43.08 -27.11 20.16
C PHE A 305 -42.00 -28.13 20.50
N ALA A 306 -40.73 -27.73 20.53
CA ALA A 306 -39.67 -28.64 20.95
C ALA A 306 -39.79 -29.08 22.43
N VAL A 307 -40.63 -28.39 23.21
CA VAL A 307 -40.78 -28.56 24.67
C VAL A 307 -41.97 -29.46 25.05
N TYR A 308 -43.01 -29.55 24.21
CA TYR A 308 -44.26 -30.24 24.57
C TYR A 308 -44.46 -31.53 23.77
N SER A 309 -44.97 -32.57 24.45
CA SER A 309 -45.26 -33.88 23.82
C SER A 309 -46.57 -33.90 23.03
N LYS A 310 -47.48 -32.97 23.30
CA LYS A 310 -48.73 -32.76 22.57
C LYS A 310 -48.91 -31.27 22.30
N ILE A 311 -49.33 -30.93 21.10
CA ILE A 311 -49.47 -29.56 20.63
C ILE A 311 -50.81 -29.41 19.94
N GLU A 312 -51.46 -28.29 20.18
CA GLU A 312 -52.67 -27.88 19.47
C GLU A 312 -52.50 -26.43 19.01
N ILE A 313 -52.55 -26.21 17.69
CA ILE A 313 -52.44 -24.87 17.08
C ILE A 313 -53.77 -24.53 16.45
N ASN A 314 -54.40 -23.48 16.93
CA ASN A 314 -55.60 -22.92 16.35
C ASN A 314 -55.19 -21.74 15.46
N ILE A 315 -55.23 -21.93 14.14
CA ILE A 315 -54.95 -20.85 13.18
C ILE A 315 -56.28 -20.18 12.80
N LYS A 316 -56.42 -18.89 13.13
CA LYS A 316 -57.53 -18.06 12.67
C LYS A 316 -57.07 -17.17 11.53
N ILE A 317 -57.79 -17.26 10.42
CA ILE A 317 -57.61 -16.37 9.27
C ILE A 317 -58.41 -15.10 9.56
N GLU A 318 -57.73 -13.98 9.65
CA GLU A 318 -58.37 -12.66 9.76
C GLU A 318 -58.72 -12.17 8.36
N GLY A 319 -60.02 -11.96 8.11
CA GLY A 319 -60.59 -11.56 6.81
C GLY A 319 -60.32 -10.11 6.44
#